data_AF-A0A1Z7M4B4-F1
#
_entry.id   AF-A0A1Z7M4B4-F1
#
_cell.length_a   1.000
_cell.length_b   1.000
_cell.length_c   1.000
_cell.angle_alpha   90.00
_cell.angle_beta   90.00
_cell.angle_gamma   90.00
#
_symmetry.space_group_name_H-M   'P 1'
#
loop_
_entity.id
_entity.type
_entity.pdbx_description
1 polymer ?
#
loop_
_entity_poly.entity_id
_entity_poly.type
_entity_poly.pdbx_seq_one_letter_code
_entity_poly.pdbx_strand_id
1 'polypeptide(L)'
;MYEWRNKMDYTVPKKFYELQYGWYRDIDLDYEAEQLLKVLDSAKKENDIQNYIKENKKWFIPASIFEDYDFGHHEAYISVEQPLGAEYKADYMLLGRNSIGHHIILVEFENVNVDFRLQKSNMETEAVRKGMTQINDWKRWMDNNRLYFLQSCGLSDISRNIPTWGITYCLVVGRRKRMDDISNQMRGQIQYERGIHIITYDRLVDNILKLGNGF
;
A
#
# COMPACT_ATOMS: atom_id res chain seq x y z
N MET A 1 -14.07 -33.74 -0.11
CA MET A 1 -14.59 -32.59 0.64
C MET A 1 -13.80 -32.53 1.94
N TYR A 2 -12.63 -31.91 1.93
CA TYR A 2 -11.75 -31.79 3.10
C TYR A 2 -11.64 -30.31 3.43
N GLU A 3 -12.25 -29.92 4.55
CA GLU A 3 -12.14 -28.59 5.14
C GLU A 3 -10.73 -28.40 5.73
N TRP A 4 -9.76 -28.02 4.89
CA TRP A 4 -8.50 -27.43 5.35
C TRP A 4 -8.67 -25.92 5.52
N ARG A 5 -9.68 -25.51 6.31
CA ARG A 5 -9.72 -24.15 6.81
C ARG A 5 -8.74 -24.12 7.97
N ASN A 6 -7.47 -23.82 7.69
CA ASN A 6 -6.47 -23.52 8.71
C ASN A 6 -7.14 -22.58 9.71
N LYS A 7 -7.35 -23.06 10.93
CA LYS A 7 -7.72 -22.21 12.05
C LYS A 7 -6.57 -21.22 12.15
N MET A 8 -6.82 -19.94 11.87
CA MET A 8 -5.78 -18.94 12.03
C MET A 8 -5.25 -19.02 13.46
N ASP A 9 -3.93 -19.02 13.61
CA ASP A 9 -3.27 -19.09 14.92
C ASP A 9 -3.49 -17.81 15.76
N TYR A 10 -4.22 -16.83 15.23
CA TYR A 10 -4.54 -15.58 15.88
C TYR A 10 -5.90 -15.03 15.44
N THR A 11 -6.46 -14.13 16.26
CA THR A 11 -7.69 -13.40 15.91
C THR A 11 -7.34 -12.11 15.20
N VAL A 12 -7.82 -11.96 13.97
CA VAL A 12 -7.61 -10.74 13.20
C VAL A 12 -8.35 -9.57 13.88
N PRO A 13 -7.70 -8.41 14.06
CA PRO A 13 -8.34 -7.26 14.69
C PRO A 13 -9.51 -6.73 13.84
N LYS A 14 -10.62 -6.36 14.49
CA LYS A 14 -11.88 -5.94 13.81
C LYS A 14 -11.75 -4.80 12.82
N LYS A 15 -10.70 -3.98 12.91
CA LYS A 15 -10.44 -2.85 12.02
C LYS A 15 -9.88 -3.25 10.65
N PHE A 16 -9.42 -4.50 10.52
CA PHE A 16 -8.91 -5.03 9.26
C PHE A 16 -10.05 -5.58 8.42
N TYR A 17 -10.05 -5.23 7.15
CA TYR A 17 -10.88 -5.85 6.13
C TYR A 17 -10.11 -7.03 5.56
N GLU A 18 -10.69 -8.23 5.64
CA GLU A 18 -10.16 -9.45 5.04
C GLU A 18 -10.58 -9.54 3.57
N LEU A 19 -9.62 -9.76 2.68
CA LEU A 19 -9.89 -10.08 1.27
C LEU A 19 -9.96 -11.60 1.12
N GLN A 20 -11.12 -12.15 1.49
CA GLN A 20 -11.36 -13.59 1.55
C GLN A 20 -11.18 -14.27 0.19
N TYR A 21 -10.81 -15.55 0.21
CA TYR A 21 -10.72 -16.34 -1.02
C TYR A 21 -11.99 -16.21 -1.87
N GLY A 22 -11.80 -15.79 -3.13
CA GLY A 22 -12.89 -15.56 -4.08
C GLY A 22 -13.55 -14.18 -4.01
N TRP A 23 -13.04 -13.23 -3.22
CA TRP A 23 -13.55 -11.84 -3.16
C TRP A 23 -13.64 -11.16 -4.53
N TYR A 24 -12.77 -11.55 -5.47
CA TYR A 24 -12.68 -11.02 -6.83
C TYR A 24 -13.71 -11.62 -7.80
N ARG A 25 -14.38 -12.73 -7.45
CA ARG A 25 -15.23 -13.50 -8.40
C ARG A 25 -16.45 -12.72 -8.88
N ASP A 26 -16.97 -11.83 -8.04
CA ASP A 26 -18.14 -11.00 -8.33
C ASP A 26 -17.75 -9.58 -8.78
N ILE A 27 -16.47 -9.35 -9.05
CA ILE A 27 -15.93 -8.05 -9.45
C ILE A 27 -15.43 -8.15 -10.89
N ASP A 28 -15.97 -7.27 -11.75
CA ASP A 28 -15.43 -7.06 -13.08
C ASP A 28 -14.15 -6.20 -12.95
N LEU A 29 -13.00 -6.86 -12.91
CA LEU A 29 -11.70 -6.21 -12.68
C LEU A 29 -11.28 -5.31 -13.84
N ASP A 30 -11.66 -5.66 -15.08
CA ASP A 30 -11.43 -4.82 -16.25
C ASP A 30 -12.24 -3.52 -16.13
N TYR A 31 -13.52 -3.63 -15.81
CA TYR A 31 -14.38 -2.48 -15.55
C TYR A 31 -13.84 -1.62 -14.39
N GLU A 32 -13.43 -2.23 -13.28
CA GLU A 32 -12.92 -1.52 -12.12
C GLU A 32 -11.60 -0.78 -12.41
N ALA A 33 -10.70 -1.39 -13.18
CA ALA A 33 -9.48 -0.74 -13.67
C ALA A 33 -9.81 0.46 -14.57
N GLU A 34 -10.78 0.34 -15.48
CA GLU A 34 -11.25 1.46 -16.30
C GLU A 34 -11.88 2.58 -15.47
N GLN A 35 -12.67 2.25 -14.44
CA GLN A 35 -13.27 3.26 -13.57
C GLN A 35 -12.19 4.00 -12.77
N LEU A 36 -11.21 3.29 -12.21
CA LEU A 36 -10.09 3.94 -11.54
C LEU A 36 -9.35 4.86 -12.50
N LEU A 37 -9.07 4.43 -13.73
CA LEU A 37 -8.41 5.26 -14.73
C LEU A 37 -9.18 6.57 -15.02
N LYS A 38 -10.52 6.49 -15.17
CA LYS A 38 -11.39 7.67 -15.36
C LYS A 38 -11.33 8.63 -14.17
N VAL A 39 -11.31 8.09 -12.94
CA VAL A 39 -11.16 8.92 -11.73
C VAL A 39 -9.78 9.57 -11.71
N LEU A 40 -8.72 8.83 -12.03
CA LEU A 40 -7.35 9.37 -12.08
C LEU A 40 -7.16 10.47 -13.13
N ASP A 41 -7.88 10.41 -14.25
CA ASP A 41 -7.82 11.44 -15.30
C ASP A 41 -8.66 12.69 -14.99
N SER A 42 -9.67 12.56 -14.13
CA SER A 42 -10.55 13.67 -13.73
C SER A 42 -10.24 14.29 -12.37
N ALA A 43 -9.41 13.62 -11.56
CA ALA A 43 -8.98 14.10 -10.25
C ALA A 43 -8.32 15.48 -10.35
N LYS A 44 -8.61 16.35 -9.39
CA LYS A 44 -8.06 17.72 -9.28
C LYS A 44 -7.45 17.98 -7.91
N LYS A 45 -7.98 17.37 -6.86
CA LYS A 45 -7.49 17.48 -5.49
C LYS A 45 -6.70 16.24 -5.11
N GLU A 46 -5.80 16.41 -4.14
CA GLU A 46 -4.98 15.33 -3.57
C GLU A 46 -5.84 14.16 -3.08
N ASN A 47 -6.96 14.46 -2.41
CA ASN A 47 -7.79 13.44 -1.75
C ASN A 47 -8.88 12.84 -2.67
N ASP A 48 -9.01 13.25 -3.93
CA ASP A 48 -10.09 12.76 -4.80
C ASP A 48 -10.05 11.23 -4.96
N ILE A 49 -8.85 10.66 -5.07
CA ILE A 49 -8.66 9.20 -5.20
C ILE A 49 -8.96 8.49 -3.89
N GLN A 50 -8.47 9.04 -2.77
CA GLN A 50 -8.73 8.48 -1.44
C GLN A 50 -10.23 8.50 -1.13
N ASN A 51 -10.95 9.58 -1.47
CA ASN A 51 -12.39 9.69 -1.29
C ASN A 51 -13.14 8.68 -2.15
N TYR A 52 -12.78 8.55 -3.44
CA TYR A 52 -13.35 7.55 -4.33
C TYR A 52 -13.20 6.12 -3.76
N ILE A 53 -12.02 5.76 -3.27
CA ILE A 53 -11.77 4.44 -2.67
C ILE A 53 -12.64 4.26 -1.42
N LYS A 54 -12.64 5.25 -0.51
CA LYS A 54 -13.33 5.17 0.79
C LYS A 54 -14.85 5.13 0.66
N GLU A 55 -15.43 6.01 -0.14
CA GLU A 55 -16.89 6.13 -0.32
C GLU A 55 -17.46 4.89 -1.00
N ASN A 56 -16.71 4.28 -1.92
CA ASN A 56 -17.14 3.08 -2.65
C ASN A 56 -16.62 1.77 -2.02
N LYS A 57 -15.88 1.85 -0.90
CA LYS A 57 -15.23 0.71 -0.22
C LYS A 57 -14.40 -0.17 -1.17
N LYS A 58 -13.73 0.45 -2.14
CA LYS A 58 -12.90 -0.25 -3.14
C LYS A 58 -11.53 -0.62 -2.58
N TRP A 59 -11.52 -1.32 -1.45
CA TRP A 59 -10.31 -1.67 -0.69
C TRP A 59 -9.34 -2.58 -1.46
N PHE A 60 -9.83 -3.26 -2.48
CA PHE A 60 -8.98 -4.02 -3.39
C PHE A 60 -8.03 -3.13 -4.20
N ILE A 61 -8.31 -1.84 -4.37
CA ILE A 61 -7.43 -0.89 -5.09
C ILE A 61 -6.11 -0.70 -4.34
N PRO A 62 -6.09 -0.26 -3.07
CA PRO A 62 -4.85 -0.21 -2.31
C PRO A 62 -4.29 -1.62 -2.04
N ALA A 63 -5.13 -2.64 -1.85
CA ALA A 63 -4.65 -4.00 -1.65
C ALA A 63 -3.97 -4.61 -2.88
N SER A 64 -4.26 -4.13 -4.10
CA SER A 64 -3.57 -4.55 -5.33
C SER A 64 -2.06 -4.28 -5.28
N ILE A 65 -1.57 -3.52 -4.30
CA ILE A 65 -0.13 -3.38 -4.05
C ILE A 65 0.52 -4.72 -3.71
N PHE A 66 -0.20 -5.72 -3.17
CA PHE A 66 0.35 -7.07 -2.96
C PHE A 66 0.95 -7.69 -4.24
N GLU A 67 0.46 -7.34 -5.43
CA GLU A 67 1.01 -7.78 -6.73
C GLU A 67 2.46 -7.33 -6.99
N ASP A 68 2.98 -6.39 -6.19
CA ASP A 68 4.37 -5.94 -6.25
C ASP A 68 5.28 -6.71 -5.28
N TYR A 69 4.73 -7.64 -4.49
CA TYR A 69 5.40 -8.38 -3.43
C TYR A 69 5.17 -9.89 -3.58
N ASP A 70 5.95 -10.70 -2.87
CA ASP A 70 5.87 -12.17 -2.86
C ASP A 70 5.05 -12.72 -1.67
N PHE A 71 4.10 -11.92 -1.18
CA PHE A 71 3.23 -12.25 -0.06
C PHE A 71 1.83 -11.66 -0.24
N GLY A 72 0.85 -12.21 0.50
CA GLY A 72 -0.57 -11.82 0.38
C GLY A 72 -1.43 -12.90 -0.26
N HIS A 73 -0.82 -13.88 -0.94
CA HIS A 73 -1.52 -14.97 -1.63
C HIS A 73 -2.27 -15.94 -0.70
N HIS A 74 -1.81 -16.09 0.54
CA HIS A 74 -2.44 -16.98 1.53
C HIS A 74 -3.44 -16.26 2.42
N GLU A 75 -3.12 -15.03 2.80
CA GLU A 75 -3.89 -14.19 3.71
C GLU A 75 -3.60 -12.74 3.32
N ALA A 76 -4.65 -11.95 3.09
CA ALA A 76 -4.55 -10.55 2.70
C ALA A 76 -5.56 -9.71 3.48
N TYR A 77 -5.04 -8.74 4.22
CA TYR A 77 -5.83 -7.81 4.99
C TYR A 77 -5.45 -6.37 4.73
N ILE A 78 -6.40 -5.47 4.90
CA ILE A 78 -6.18 -4.03 4.84
C ILE A 78 -6.81 -3.31 6.03
N SER A 79 -6.03 -2.46 6.69
CA SER A 79 -6.53 -1.45 7.62
C SER A 79 -6.47 -0.08 6.96
N VAL A 80 -7.55 0.68 7.06
CA VAL A 80 -7.67 2.04 6.50
C VAL A 80 -7.29 3.05 7.59
N GLU A 81 -6.53 4.08 7.23
CA GLU A 81 -6.06 5.14 8.12
C GLU A 81 -5.39 4.60 9.39
N GLN A 82 -4.41 3.72 9.21
CA GLN A 82 -3.75 3.00 10.30
C GLN A 82 -2.91 3.94 11.18
N PRO A 83 -3.24 4.08 12.48
CA PRO A 83 -2.42 4.87 13.39
C PRO A 83 -1.05 4.23 13.65
N LEU A 84 -0.03 5.07 13.79
CA LEU A 84 1.31 4.74 14.27
C LEU A 84 1.54 5.58 15.52
N GLY A 85 1.12 5.04 16.67
CA GLY A 85 1.02 5.81 17.90
C GLY A 85 -0.01 6.91 17.82
N ALA A 86 0.24 8.00 18.53
CA ALA A 86 -0.60 9.20 18.51
C ALA A 86 -0.09 10.23 17.50
N GLU A 87 1.12 10.05 16.99
CA GLU A 87 1.88 11.02 16.21
C GLU A 87 1.62 10.92 14.71
N TYR A 88 1.43 9.71 14.21
CA TYR A 88 1.37 9.45 12.77
C TYR A 88 0.19 8.57 12.39
N LYS A 89 -0.16 8.62 11.10
CA LYS A 89 -1.22 7.82 10.51
C LYS A 89 -0.88 7.51 9.05
N ALA A 90 -0.77 6.24 8.72
CA ALA A 90 -0.63 5.80 7.33
C ALA A 90 -2.00 5.73 6.66
N ASP A 91 -2.09 6.06 5.38
CA ASP A 91 -3.36 5.96 4.64
C ASP A 91 -3.91 4.53 4.62
N TYR A 92 -3.02 3.56 4.42
CA TYR A 92 -3.35 2.14 4.48
C TYR A 92 -2.24 1.34 5.14
N MET A 93 -2.63 0.24 5.79
CA MET A 93 -1.73 -0.81 6.18
C MET A 93 -2.21 -2.12 5.59
N LEU A 94 -1.35 -2.77 4.80
CA LEU A 94 -1.59 -4.11 4.27
C LEU A 94 -0.88 -5.12 5.16
N LEU A 95 -1.57 -6.20 5.52
CA LEU A 95 -1.00 -7.33 6.24
C LEU A 95 -1.18 -8.57 5.36
N GLY A 96 -0.07 -9.15 4.95
CA GLY A 96 -0.03 -10.35 4.12
C GLY A 96 0.82 -11.43 4.74
N ARG A 97 0.70 -12.65 4.22
CA ARG A 97 1.49 -13.80 4.66
C ARG A 97 2.08 -14.56 3.49
N ASN A 98 3.31 -15.06 3.67
CA ASN A 98 3.93 -16.08 2.83
C ASN A 98 4.57 -17.18 3.71
N SER A 99 5.40 -18.04 3.13
CA SER A 99 6.02 -19.17 3.85
C SER A 99 7.00 -18.75 4.95
N ILE A 100 7.53 -17.52 4.93
CA ILE A 100 8.54 -17.04 5.87
C ILE A 100 7.95 -16.19 7.02
N GLY A 101 6.66 -15.85 6.94
CA GLY A 101 5.96 -15.16 8.03
C GLY A 101 4.92 -14.15 7.56
N HIS A 102 4.53 -13.27 8.48
CA HIS A 102 3.64 -12.16 8.20
C HIS A 102 4.43 -10.90 7.85
N HIS A 103 3.91 -10.15 6.90
CA HIS A 103 4.52 -8.93 6.38
C HIS A 103 3.52 -7.79 6.40
N ILE A 104 4.03 -6.60 6.64
CA ILE A 104 3.28 -5.36 6.67
C ILE A 104 3.78 -4.44 5.57
N ILE A 105 2.87 -3.80 4.86
CA ILE A 105 3.15 -2.66 3.98
C ILE A 105 2.40 -1.46 4.56
N LEU A 106 3.15 -0.42 4.96
CA LEU A 106 2.59 0.88 5.32
C LEU A 106 2.59 1.77 4.07
N VAL A 107 1.41 2.27 3.70
CA VAL A 107 1.19 2.93 2.41
C VAL A 107 0.80 4.39 2.64
N GLU A 108 1.48 5.29 1.93
CA GLU A 108 1.15 6.72 1.83
C GLU A 108 0.72 7.04 0.40
N PHE A 109 -0.44 7.69 0.24
CA PHE A 109 -0.90 8.23 -1.03
C PHE A 109 -0.62 9.73 -1.07
N GLU A 110 0.12 10.18 -2.08
CA GLU A 110 0.36 11.59 -2.36
C GLU A 110 -0.32 11.99 -3.67
N ASN A 111 -0.22 13.27 -4.02
CA ASN A 111 -0.93 13.86 -5.14
C ASN A 111 -0.75 13.08 -6.47
N VAL A 112 -1.88 12.73 -7.11
CA VAL A 112 -1.93 12.05 -8.41
C VAL A 112 -1.42 12.95 -9.56
N ASN A 113 -1.58 14.27 -9.47
CA ASN A 113 -1.33 15.21 -10.56
C ASN A 113 -0.01 15.98 -10.41
N VAL A 114 1.02 15.35 -9.84
CA VAL A 114 2.34 15.95 -9.68
C VAL A 114 3.35 15.28 -10.59
N ASP A 115 4.30 16.07 -11.10
CA ASP A 115 5.50 15.53 -11.71
C ASP A 115 6.40 14.95 -10.63
N PHE A 116 7.19 13.92 -10.95
CA PHE A 116 8.07 13.33 -9.94
C PHE A 116 9.20 14.31 -9.54
N ARG A 117 9.71 15.06 -10.51
CA ARG A 117 10.83 16.00 -10.32
C ARG A 117 10.54 17.39 -10.89
N LEU A 118 11.20 18.38 -10.31
CA LEU A 118 11.38 19.71 -10.87
C LEU A 118 12.43 19.63 -11.97
N GLN A 119 12.00 19.77 -13.23
CA GLN A 119 12.88 19.61 -14.40
C GLN A 119 14.12 20.52 -14.40
N LYS A 120 14.04 21.71 -13.81
CA LYS A 120 15.14 22.69 -13.80
C LYS A 120 16.26 22.33 -12.83
N SER A 121 15.94 21.68 -11.70
CA SER A 121 16.90 21.42 -10.62
C SER A 121 17.19 19.94 -10.40
N ASN A 122 16.54 19.03 -11.14
CA ASN A 122 16.59 17.58 -10.91
C ASN A 122 16.31 17.19 -9.46
N MET A 123 15.43 17.95 -8.79
CA MET A 123 14.99 17.67 -7.42
C MET A 123 13.58 17.11 -7.43
N GLU A 124 13.21 16.31 -6.44
CA GLU A 124 11.86 15.81 -6.28
C GLU A 124 10.88 16.98 -6.04
N THR A 125 9.65 16.85 -6.54
CA THR A 125 8.59 17.82 -6.26
C THR A 125 8.20 17.79 -4.78
N GLU A 126 7.49 18.83 -4.34
CA GLU A 126 7.09 18.96 -2.93
C GLU A 126 6.26 17.77 -2.44
N ALA A 127 5.29 17.30 -3.23
CA ALA A 127 4.47 16.14 -2.87
C ALA A 127 5.32 14.86 -2.67
N VAL A 128 6.28 14.60 -3.57
CA VAL A 128 7.18 13.45 -3.44
C VAL A 128 8.07 13.59 -2.19
N ARG A 129 8.61 14.80 -1.92
CA ARG A 129 9.41 15.07 -0.72
C ARG A 129 8.60 14.93 0.57
N LYS A 130 7.36 15.40 0.58
CA LYS A 130 6.43 15.30 1.71
C LYS A 130 6.14 13.84 2.03
N GLY A 131 5.70 13.04 1.05
CA GLY A 131 5.43 11.61 1.26
C GLY A 131 6.66 10.83 1.72
N MET A 132 7.83 11.10 1.14
CA MET A 132 9.10 10.50 1.62
C MET A 132 9.45 10.93 3.05
N THR A 133 9.21 12.19 3.41
CA THR A 133 9.47 12.68 4.77
C THR A 133 8.58 11.96 5.77
N GLN A 134 7.27 11.86 5.49
CA GLN A 134 6.32 11.11 6.32
C GLN A 134 6.77 9.65 6.51
N ILE A 135 7.11 8.94 5.44
CA ILE A 135 7.58 7.56 5.53
C ILE A 135 8.88 7.45 6.35
N ASN A 136 9.81 8.39 6.20
CA ASN A 136 11.04 8.41 6.98
C ASN A 136 10.78 8.70 8.47
N ASP A 137 9.79 9.53 8.80
CA ASP A 137 9.33 9.74 10.17
C ASP A 137 8.76 8.44 10.76
N TRP A 138 7.93 7.71 9.99
CA TRP A 138 7.40 6.42 10.42
C TRP A 138 8.51 5.40 10.67
N LYS A 139 9.51 5.33 9.79
CA LYS A 139 10.69 4.45 9.96
C LYS A 139 11.42 4.75 11.27
N ARG A 140 11.78 6.03 11.49
CA ARG A 140 12.45 6.47 12.73
C ARG A 140 11.63 6.17 13.98
N TRP A 141 10.31 6.36 13.90
CA TRP A 141 9.41 6.04 15.00
C TRP A 141 9.34 4.52 15.23
N MET A 142 9.28 3.72 14.17
CA MET A 142 9.22 2.25 14.24
C MET A 142 10.47 1.66 14.91
N ASP A 143 11.65 2.23 14.69
CA ASP A 143 12.92 1.77 15.29
C ASP A 143 12.82 1.62 16.82
N ASN A 144 12.05 2.50 17.48
CA ASN A 144 11.88 2.49 18.93
C ASN A 144 10.50 2.00 19.39
N ASN A 145 9.50 1.98 18.52
CA ASN A 145 8.10 1.75 18.91
C ASN A 145 7.46 0.51 18.27
N ARG A 146 8.23 -0.34 17.59
CA ARG A 146 7.72 -1.51 16.86
C ARG A 146 6.82 -2.44 17.68
N LEU A 147 7.24 -2.81 18.89
CA LEU A 147 6.43 -3.71 19.73
C LEU A 147 5.11 -3.05 20.13
N TYR A 148 5.16 -1.77 20.51
CA TYR A 148 3.99 -0.97 20.83
C TYR A 148 3.05 -0.83 19.62
N PHE A 149 3.59 -0.62 18.42
CA PHE A 149 2.83 -0.59 17.17
C PHE A 149 2.07 -1.90 16.92
N LEU A 150 2.75 -3.04 16.99
CA LEU A 150 2.11 -4.34 16.78
C LEU A 150 1.01 -4.60 17.82
N GLN A 151 1.26 -4.24 19.09
CA GLN A 151 0.27 -4.36 20.15
C GLN A 151 -0.94 -3.46 19.92
N SER A 152 -0.75 -2.19 19.60
CA SER A 152 -1.82 -1.23 19.37
C SER A 152 -2.64 -1.56 18.12
N CYS A 153 -2.05 -2.28 17.16
CA CYS A 153 -2.76 -2.81 16.01
C CYS A 153 -3.55 -4.09 16.29
N GLY A 154 -3.36 -4.73 17.45
CA GLY A 154 -3.95 -6.03 17.77
C GLY A 154 -3.20 -7.23 17.17
N LEU A 155 -1.93 -7.04 16.77
CA LEU A 155 -1.07 -8.07 16.17
C LEU A 155 -0.08 -8.68 17.17
N SER A 156 -0.34 -8.56 18.48
CA SER A 156 0.52 -9.09 19.55
C SER A 156 0.82 -10.58 19.36
N ASP A 157 -0.19 -11.37 18.98
CA ASP A 157 -0.12 -12.82 18.85
C ASP A 157 0.84 -13.26 17.74
N ILE A 158 0.93 -12.47 16.67
CA ILE A 158 1.81 -12.74 15.52
C ILE A 158 3.10 -11.90 15.53
N SER A 159 3.35 -11.12 16.58
CA SER A 159 4.45 -10.15 16.64
C SER A 159 5.85 -10.79 16.44
N ARG A 160 6.02 -12.04 16.87
CA ARG A 160 7.25 -12.84 16.67
C ARG A 160 7.42 -13.34 15.23
N ASN A 161 6.31 -13.45 14.50
CA ASN A 161 6.26 -13.92 13.11
C ASN A 161 6.25 -12.77 12.09
N ILE A 162 6.31 -11.53 12.59
CA ILE A 162 6.62 -10.36 11.78
C ILE A 162 8.08 -10.05 12.10
N PRO A 163 9.03 -10.19 11.17
CA PRO A 163 10.40 -9.72 11.37
C PRO A 163 10.48 -8.20 11.18
N THR A 164 11.57 -7.56 11.63
CA THR A 164 11.77 -6.10 11.43
C THR A 164 11.80 -5.74 9.95
N TRP A 165 12.46 -6.56 9.13
CA TRP A 165 12.51 -6.40 7.67
C TRP A 165 11.19 -6.76 6.97
N GLY A 166 10.25 -7.40 7.68
CA GLY A 166 8.91 -7.69 7.17
C GLY A 166 7.97 -6.48 7.25
N ILE A 167 8.42 -5.32 7.72
CA ILE A 167 7.68 -4.05 7.67
C ILE A 167 8.28 -3.19 6.56
N THR A 168 7.53 -3.05 5.48
CA THR A 168 7.92 -2.29 4.29
C THR A 168 7.04 -1.06 4.12
N TYR A 169 7.47 -0.13 3.26
CA TYR A 169 6.86 1.17 3.11
C TYR A 169 6.65 1.47 1.63
N CYS A 170 5.46 1.94 1.28
CA CYS A 170 5.08 2.24 -0.09
C CYS A 170 4.58 3.69 -0.22
N LEU A 171 5.08 4.40 -1.21
CA LEU A 171 4.59 5.71 -1.64
C LEU A 171 3.90 5.57 -2.99
N VAL A 172 2.63 5.96 -3.05
CA VAL A 172 1.88 6.07 -4.31
C VAL A 172 1.78 7.53 -4.70
N VAL A 173 2.41 7.93 -5.80
CA VAL A 173 2.49 9.34 -6.19
C VAL A 173 2.56 9.52 -7.70
N GLY A 174 1.87 10.55 -8.20
CA GLY A 174 1.95 10.95 -9.60
C GLY A 174 1.39 9.92 -10.60
N ARG A 175 1.50 10.27 -11.88
CA ARG A 175 1.09 9.44 -13.02
C ARG A 175 2.30 9.08 -13.89
N ARG A 176 2.25 7.94 -14.57
CA ARG A 176 3.28 7.49 -15.51
C ARG A 176 3.56 8.52 -16.61
N LYS A 177 2.51 9.20 -17.11
CA LYS A 177 2.64 10.28 -18.10
C LYS A 177 3.43 11.50 -17.63
N ARG A 178 3.71 11.59 -16.32
CA ARG A 178 4.48 12.66 -15.65
C ARG A 178 5.85 12.19 -15.14
N MET A 179 6.34 11.07 -15.66
CA MET A 179 7.61 10.44 -15.29
C MET A 179 8.49 10.35 -16.54
N ASP A 180 9.54 11.15 -16.61
CA ASP A 180 10.56 11.03 -17.65
C ASP A 180 11.66 10.02 -17.27
N ASP A 181 12.60 9.75 -18.17
CA ASP A 181 13.67 8.77 -17.96
C ASP A 181 14.53 9.11 -16.73
N ILE A 182 14.81 10.39 -16.51
CA ILE A 182 15.58 10.85 -15.35
C ILE A 182 14.75 10.67 -14.08
N SER A 183 13.45 10.99 -14.10
CA SER A 183 12.55 10.73 -12.97
C SER A 183 12.49 9.24 -12.63
N ASN A 184 12.47 8.35 -13.64
CA ASN A 184 12.51 6.90 -13.41
C ASN A 184 13.83 6.44 -12.79
N GLN A 185 14.97 6.97 -13.25
CA GLN A 185 16.28 6.68 -12.64
C GLN A 185 16.35 7.17 -11.20
N MET A 186 15.93 8.42 -10.94
CA MET A 186 15.87 8.99 -9.59
C MET A 186 14.97 8.16 -8.68
N ARG A 187 13.78 7.78 -9.15
CA ARG A 187 12.87 6.90 -8.42
C ARG A 187 13.56 5.60 -8.06
N GLY A 188 14.18 4.91 -9.02
CA GLY A 188 14.91 3.66 -8.78
C GLY A 188 16.04 3.80 -7.74
N GLN A 189 16.83 4.88 -7.84
CA GLN A 189 17.89 5.18 -6.87
C GLN A 189 17.32 5.38 -5.46
N ILE A 190 16.26 6.19 -5.32
CA ILE A 190 15.60 6.43 -4.04
C ILE A 190 15.06 5.12 -3.44
N GLN A 191 14.43 4.26 -4.25
CA GLN A 191 13.91 2.99 -3.75
C GLN A 191 15.01 2.11 -3.17
N TYR A 192 16.14 2.03 -3.89
CA TYR A 192 17.30 1.24 -3.47
C TYR A 192 17.95 1.80 -2.20
N GLU A 193 18.26 3.11 -2.17
CA GLU A 193 18.99 3.74 -1.07
C GLU A 193 18.15 3.86 0.20
N ARG A 194 16.84 4.11 0.06
CA ARG A 194 15.97 4.39 1.21
C ARG A 194 15.11 3.22 1.60
N GLY A 195 15.02 2.15 0.80
CA GLY A 195 14.11 1.03 1.04
C GLY A 195 12.64 1.49 1.10
N ILE A 196 12.22 2.33 0.15
CA ILE A 196 10.84 2.79 -0.01
C ILE A 196 10.37 2.30 -1.37
N HIS A 197 9.27 1.57 -1.45
CA HIS A 197 8.67 1.19 -2.72
C HIS A 197 7.87 2.37 -3.28
N ILE A 198 8.19 2.87 -4.47
CA ILE A 198 7.57 4.08 -5.03
C ILE A 198 6.89 3.72 -6.35
N ILE A 199 5.56 3.83 -6.36
CA ILE A 199 4.74 3.52 -7.53
C ILE A 199 3.90 4.72 -7.95
N THR A 200 3.50 4.69 -9.21
CA THR A 200 2.50 5.63 -9.74
C THR A 200 1.11 5.07 -9.55
N TYR A 201 0.09 5.91 -9.60
CA TYR A 201 -1.30 5.43 -9.56
C TYR A 201 -1.64 4.51 -10.74
N ASP A 202 -0.99 4.67 -11.90
CA ASP A 202 -1.16 3.77 -13.05
C ASP A 202 -0.71 2.33 -12.72
N ARG A 203 0.23 2.14 -11.78
CA ARG A 203 0.61 0.80 -11.30
C ARG A 203 -0.53 0.10 -10.57
N LEU A 204 -1.38 0.84 -9.84
CA LEU A 204 -2.56 0.28 -9.20
C LEU A 204 -3.57 -0.21 -10.24
N VAL A 205 -3.79 0.55 -11.32
CA VAL A 205 -4.62 0.13 -12.46
C VAL A 205 -4.09 -1.19 -13.05
N ASP A 206 -2.79 -1.25 -13.34
CA ASP A 206 -2.17 -2.48 -13.87
C ASP A 206 -2.29 -3.66 -12.89
N ASN A 207 -2.22 -3.40 -11.59
CA ASN A 207 -2.30 -4.45 -10.58
C ASN A 207 -3.72 -4.98 -10.44
N ILE A 208 -4.76 -4.14 -10.52
CA ILE A 208 -6.16 -4.60 -10.52
C ILE A 208 -6.41 -5.60 -11.64
N LEU A 209 -5.87 -5.35 -12.84
CA LEU A 209 -5.99 -6.26 -13.99
C LEU A 209 -5.30 -7.62 -13.76
N LYS A 210 -4.36 -7.71 -12.83
CA LYS A 210 -3.66 -8.95 -12.48
C LYS A 210 -4.39 -9.80 -11.44
N LEU A 211 -5.37 -9.24 -10.74
CA LEU A 211 -6.13 -9.92 -9.68
C LEU A 211 -7.11 -10.99 -10.19
N GLY A 212 -7.03 -11.40 -11.46
CA GLY A 212 -7.94 -12.37 -12.08
C GLY A 212 -8.00 -13.74 -11.38
N ASN A 213 -7.01 -14.06 -10.55
CA ASN A 213 -6.99 -15.24 -9.68
C ASN A 213 -7.02 -14.93 -8.18
N GLY A 214 -7.24 -13.66 -7.81
CA GLY A 214 -7.00 -13.12 -6.48
C GLY A 214 -5.58 -12.57 -6.34
N PHE A 215 -5.13 -12.45 -5.08
CA PHE A 215 -3.71 -12.28 -4.79
C PHE A 215 -3.04 -13.63 -4.95
#